data_AF-A0A955V9Z3-F1
#
_entry.id   AF-A0A955V9Z3-F1
#
_cell.length_a   1.000
_cell.length_b   1.000
_cell.length_c   1.000
_cell.angle_alpha   90.00
_cell.angle_beta   90.00
_cell.angle_gamma   90.00
#
_symmetry.space_group_name_H-M   'P 1'
#
loop_
_entity.id
_entity.type
_entity.pdbx_description
1 polymer ?
#
loop_
_entity_poly.entity_id
_entity_poly.type
_entity_poly.pdbx_seq_one_letter_code
_entity_poly.pdbx_strand_id
1 'polypeptide(L)'
;MALLACAAGSPATAATEPGKPLPNVIFERPGYAIRLAAQVVQAPLELQVGLMFRLFVPPGGAMLFVMPSERIQSFWMRNTLIPLDMI
;
A
#
# COMPACT_ATOMS: atom_id res chain seq x y z
N MET A 1 -47.19 -8.18 -0.04
CA MET A 1 -47.00 -6.75 0.27
C MET A 1 -46.19 -6.64 1.56
N ALA A 2 -44.87 -6.81 1.45
CA ALA A 2 -43.90 -6.48 2.50
C ALA A 2 -42.58 -6.15 1.78
N LEU A 3 -42.12 -4.93 2.00
CA LEU A 3 -40.97 -4.25 1.41
C LEU A 3 -39.68 -4.54 2.20
N LEU A 4 -38.53 -4.39 1.52
CA LEU A 4 -37.16 -4.16 2.00
C LEU A 4 -36.45 -5.35 2.71
N ALA A 5 -35.14 -5.58 2.51
CA ALA A 5 -34.07 -4.59 2.41
C ALA A 5 -32.99 -4.95 1.38
N CYS A 6 -32.58 -3.96 0.59
CA CYS A 6 -31.30 -3.97 -0.10
C CYS A 6 -30.20 -3.75 0.95
N ALA A 7 -29.36 -4.76 1.19
CA ALA A 7 -28.08 -4.55 1.84
C ALA A 7 -27.14 -3.86 0.85
N ALA A 8 -27.05 -2.53 0.93
CA ALA A 8 -26.04 -1.76 0.22
C ALA A 8 -24.66 -2.15 0.78
N GLY A 9 -23.93 -2.98 0.03
CA GLY A 9 -22.49 -3.14 0.22
C GLY A 9 -21.83 -1.80 -0.10
N SER A 10 -21.42 -1.06 0.94
CA SER A 10 -20.58 0.11 0.77
C SER A 10 -19.25 -0.33 0.14
N PRO A 11 -18.85 0.19 -1.03
CA PRO A 11 -17.47 0.07 -1.44
C PRO A 11 -16.66 0.87 -0.43
N ALA A 12 -15.82 0.16 0.33
CA ALA A 12 -14.86 0.76 1.23
C ALA A 12 -14.10 1.86 0.48
N THR A 13 -14.29 3.11 0.93
CA THR A 13 -13.45 4.24 0.57
C THR A 13 -12.05 3.92 1.09
N ALA A 14 -11.22 3.35 0.22
CA ALA A 14 -9.78 3.26 0.41
C ALA A 14 -9.14 4.54 -0.14
N ALA A 15 -9.54 5.67 0.43
CA ALA A 15 -8.74 6.88 0.34
C ALA A 15 -7.83 6.85 1.58
N THR A 16 -6.52 6.79 1.35
CA THR A 16 -5.54 7.08 2.39
C THR A 16 -5.92 8.39 3.06
N GLU A 17 -6.28 8.33 4.34
CA GLU A 17 -6.58 9.54 5.10
C GLU A 17 -5.34 10.44 5.11
N PRO A 18 -5.42 11.66 4.56
CA PRO A 18 -4.30 12.60 4.62
C PRO A 18 -4.06 12.94 6.09
N GLY A 19 -2.90 12.54 6.62
CA GLY A 19 -2.47 12.90 7.98
C GLY A 19 -2.21 11.75 8.95
N LYS A 20 -2.44 10.48 8.55
CA LYS A 20 -2.02 9.36 9.40
C LYS A 20 -0.48 9.27 9.42
N PRO A 21 0.17 9.29 10.61
CA PRO A 21 1.60 9.12 10.70
C PRO A 21 2.00 7.77 10.11
N LEU A 22 2.94 7.81 9.15
CA LEU A 22 3.43 6.61 8.48
C LEU A 22 4.32 5.83 9.46
N PRO A 23 4.13 4.52 9.61
CA PRO A 23 5.05 3.70 10.40
C PRO A 23 6.45 3.73 9.78
N ASN A 24 7.46 3.66 10.65
CA ASN A 24 8.85 3.55 10.23
C ASN A 24 9.21 2.07 10.05
N VAL A 25 9.68 1.72 8.86
CA VAL A 25 10.32 0.44 8.56
C VAL A 25 11.82 0.65 8.67
N ILE A 26 12.48 -0.16 9.49
CA ILE A 26 13.92 -0.06 9.73
C ILE A 26 14.59 -1.30 9.16
N PHE A 27 15.52 -1.08 8.23
CA PHE A 27 16.40 -2.12 7.72
C PHE A 27 17.74 -2.01 8.44
N GLU A 28 18.00 -2.93 9.35
CA GLU A 28 19.22 -2.96 10.16
C GLU A 28 20.16 -4.07 9.69
N ARG A 29 21.42 -3.71 9.47
CA ARG A 29 22.54 -4.61 9.22
C ARG A 29 23.74 -4.13 10.07
N PRO A 30 24.70 -5.00 10.40
CA PRO A 30 25.89 -4.58 11.13
C PRO A 30 26.60 -3.40 10.41
N GLY A 31 26.69 -2.25 11.08
CA GLY A 31 27.30 -1.02 10.54
C GLY A 31 26.42 -0.20 9.57
N TYR A 32 25.16 -0.57 9.35
CA TYR A 32 24.29 0.12 8.39
C TYR A 32 22.81 0.02 8.77
N ALA A 33 22.15 1.16 8.95
CA ALA A 33 20.71 1.22 9.21
C ALA A 33 20.03 2.24 8.28
N ILE A 34 18.94 1.83 7.62
CA ILE A 34 18.06 2.73 6.86
C ILE A 34 16.71 2.79 7.58
N ARG A 35 16.16 4.00 7.69
CA ARG A 35 14.79 4.23 8.14
C ARG A 35 13.95 4.72 6.96
N LEU A 36 12.83 4.04 6.72
CA LEU A 36 11.87 4.41 5.68
C LEU A 36 10.50 4.67 6.32
N ALA A 37 9.85 5.76 5.92
CA ALA A 37 8.46 6.03 6.25
C ALA A 37 7.58 5.26 5.26
N ALA A 38 6.96 4.17 5.71
CA ALA A 38 6.22 3.27 4.85
C ALA A 38 4.71 3.44 5.00
N GLN A 39 4.01 3.53 3.87
CA GLN A 39 2.57 3.39 3.83
C GLN A 39 2.17 1.91 3.86
N VAL A 40 1.39 1.50 4.85
CA VAL A 40 0.94 0.11 4.97
C VAL A 40 -0.33 -0.08 4.15
N VAL A 41 -0.29 -1.03 3.21
CA VAL A 41 -1.43 -1.42 2.38
C VAL A 41 -1.76 -2.89 2.64
N GLN A 42 -3.04 -3.16 2.90
CA GLN A 42 -3.52 -4.52 3.25
C GLN A 42 -4.82 -4.88 2.51
N ALA A 43 -5.60 -3.88 2.09
CA ALA A 43 -6.86 -4.13 1.40
C ALA A 43 -6.61 -4.66 -0.03
N PRO A 44 -7.41 -5.63 -0.52
CA PRO A 44 -7.21 -6.21 -1.86
C PRO A 44 -7.18 -5.18 -3.00
N LEU A 45 -7.93 -4.10 -2.88
CA LEU A 45 -7.94 -3.01 -3.86
C LEU A 45 -6.67 -2.15 -3.78
N GLU A 46 -6.21 -1.83 -2.56
CA GLU A 46 -4.97 -1.07 -2.35
C GLU A 46 -3.74 -1.84 -2.82
N LEU A 47 -3.69 -3.16 -2.62
CA LEU A 47 -2.62 -4.03 -3.12
C LEU A 47 -2.53 -4.02 -4.65
N GLN A 48 -3.67 -3.95 -5.34
CA GLN A 48 -3.72 -3.89 -6.81
C GLN A 48 -3.28 -2.54 -7.37
N VAL A 49 -3.66 -1.45 -6.68
CA VAL A 49 -3.30 -0.08 -7.09
C VAL A 49 -1.85 0.23 -6.73
N GLY A 50 -1.40 -0.08 -5.52
CA GLY A 50 -0.04 0.19 -5.06
C GLY A 50 0.39 1.65 -5.30
N LEU A 51 1.49 1.82 -6.03
CA LEU A 51 2.06 3.13 -6.39
C LEU A 51 1.62 3.64 -7.78
N MET A 52 0.58 3.07 -8.38
CA MET A 52 0.05 3.53 -9.67
C MET A 52 -0.27 5.03 -9.64
N PHE A 53 0.04 5.70 -10.75
CA PHE A 53 -0.23 7.13 -10.98
C PHE A 53 0.41 8.11 -9.99
N ARG A 54 1.31 7.63 -9.12
CA ARG A 54 2.05 8.51 -8.22
C ARG A 54 3.13 9.24 -9.02
N LEU A 55 3.13 10.57 -8.93
CA LEU A 55 4.12 11.42 -9.61
C LEU A 55 5.43 11.52 -8.81
N PHE A 56 5.35 11.37 -7.49
CA PHE A 56 6.50 11.53 -6.61
C PHE A 56 6.36 10.71 -5.31
N VAL A 57 7.48 10.15 -4.86
CA VAL A 57 7.65 9.56 -3.53
C VAL A 57 8.76 10.35 -2.83
N PRO A 58 8.53 10.86 -1.61
CA PRO A 58 9.56 11.61 -0.89
C PRO A 58 10.79 10.72 -0.61
N PRO A 59 11.99 11.31 -0.49
CA PRO A 59 13.17 10.58 -0.03
C PRO A 59 12.89 9.85 1.29
N GLY A 60 13.23 8.56 1.36
CA GLY A 60 12.90 7.72 2.52
C GLY A 60 11.44 7.28 2.60
N GLY A 61 10.60 7.61 1.61
CA GLY A 61 9.23 7.11 1.51
C GLY A 61 9.18 5.70 0.92
N ALA A 62 8.30 4.86 1.46
CA ALA A 62 8.07 3.50 0.98
C ALA A 62 6.59 3.12 1.06
N MET A 63 6.26 1.96 0.49
CA MET A 63 4.96 1.32 0.66
C MET A 63 5.20 -0.14 1.06
N LEU A 64 4.53 -0.58 2.13
CA LEU A 64 4.63 -1.93 2.67
C LEU A 64 3.34 -2.69 2.34
N PHE A 65 3.47 -3.74 1.54
CA PHE A 65 2.38 -4.60 1.12
C PHE A 65 2.26 -5.78 2.09
N VAL A 66 1.16 -5.86 2.85
CA VAL A 66 0.89 -6.99 3.75
C VAL A 66 0.00 -7.99 3.03
N MET A 67 0.56 -9.16 2.75
CA MET A 67 -0.15 -10.25 2.09
C MET A 67 -0.83 -11.15 3.14
N PRO A 68 -2.03 -11.70 2.84
CA PRO A 68 -2.75 -12.56 3.78
C PRO A 68 -2.10 -13.94 3.96
N SER A 69 -1.27 -14.37 3.01
CA SER A 69 -0.57 -15.66 3.05
C SER A 69 0.79 -15.57 2.39
N GLU A 70 1.72 -16.40 2.87
CA GLU A 70 3.05 -16.56 2.30
C GLU A 70 2.96 -17.37 0.99
N ARG A 71 3.29 -16.71 -0.12
CA ARG A 71 3.28 -17.31 -1.45
C ARG A 71 4.14 -16.46 -2.38
N ILE A 72 4.56 -17.05 -3.50
CA ILE A 72 5.19 -16.29 -4.57
C ILE A 72 4.19 -15.26 -5.10
N GLN A 73 4.56 -13.98 -4.98
CA GLN A 73 3.77 -12.86 -5.48
C GLN A 73 4.38 -12.37 -6.79
N SER A 74 3.52 -12.01 -7.74
CA SER A 74 3.92 -11.38 -8.98
C SER A 74 3.49 -9.93 -8.96
N PHE A 75 4.47 -9.04 -9.10
CA PHE A 75 4.23 -7.61 -9.19
C PHE A 75 4.45 -7.13 -10.61
N TRP A 76 3.81 -6.02 -10.93
CA TRP A 76 3.90 -5.34 -12.21
C TRP A 76 4.00 -3.84 -11.98
N MET A 77 4.54 -3.13 -12.94
CA MET A 77 4.73 -1.67 -12.88
C MET A 77 3.78 -0.92 -13.81
N ARG A 78 2.61 -1.52 -14.12
CA ARG A 78 1.63 -0.89 -15.01
C ARG A 78 1.19 0.44 -14.39
N ASN A 79 1.32 1.53 -15.14
CA ASN A 79 0.97 2.89 -14.71
C ASN A 79 1.80 3.43 -13.53
N THR A 80 2.96 2.84 -13.21
CA THR A 80 3.87 3.43 -12.23
C THR A 80 4.85 4.37 -12.94
N LEU A 81 4.77 5.66 -12.63
CA LEU A 81 5.52 6.71 -13.32
C LEU A 81 6.94 6.90 -12.77
N ILE A 82 7.25 6.27 -11.64
CA ILE A 82 8.51 6.40 -10.91
C ILE A 82 9.22 5.04 -10.96
N PRO A 83 10.54 4.99 -11.22
CA PRO A 83 11.30 3.75 -11.06
C PRO A 83 11.28 3.32 -9.58
N LEU A 84 11.04 2.04 -9.33
CA LEU A 84 10.95 1.48 -7.98
C LEU A 84 11.79 0.21 -7.84
N ASP A 85 12.16 -0.07 -6.60
CA ASP A 85 12.85 -1.29 -6.18
C ASP A 85 11.90 -2.14 -5.32
N MET A 86 11.98 -3.46 -5.44
CA MET A 86 11.13 -4.42 -4.73
C MET A 86 12.03 -5.40 -3.97
N ILE A 87 11.84 -5.45 -2.66
CA ILE A 87 12.64 -6.24 -1.71
C ILE A 87 11.74 -7.21 -0.97
#